data_AF-A0A433XI12-F1
#
_entry.id   AF-A0A433XI12-F1
#
_cell.length_a   1.000
_cell.length_b   1.000
_cell.length_c   1.000
_cell.angle_alpha   90.00
_cell.angle_beta   90.00
_cell.angle_gamma   90.00
#
_symmetry.space_group_name_H-M   'P 1'
#
loop_
_entity.id
_entity.type
_entity.pdbx_description
1 polymer ?
#
loop_
_entity_poly.entity_id
_entity_poly.type
_entity_poly.pdbx_seq_one_letter_code
_entity_poly.pdbx_strand_id
1 'polypeptide(L)'
;MLFAMEEEKRRKELGDFLRKRRTRLKPEEFGIEPMPHRRAEGLRREEVADMAGVSNIWYTWLEQGRDNNPSAQVLGSLGKALRLNRHELLYMYALCGHRPTDELQKDFRVASSLRILLEKLEPYPALITGPRWMHSPGMMLSAKKSERFLAIIGWLSV
;
A
#
# COMPACT_ATOMS: atom_id res chain seq x y z
N MET A 1 -21.99 -10.64 -6.25
CA MET A 1 -21.77 -9.95 -7.53
C MET A 1 -21.07 -8.59 -7.32
N LEU A 2 -21.57 -7.71 -6.45
CA LEU A 2 -20.91 -6.42 -6.11
C LEU A 2 -19.46 -6.56 -5.65
N PHE A 3 -19.18 -7.48 -4.70
CA PHE A 3 -17.81 -7.73 -4.22
C PHE A 3 -16.84 -8.16 -5.33
N ALA A 4 -17.26 -9.05 -6.24
CA ALA A 4 -16.40 -9.50 -7.33
C ALA A 4 -16.08 -8.37 -8.33
N MET A 5 -17.03 -7.47 -8.58
CA MET A 5 -16.81 -6.28 -9.41
C MET A 5 -15.81 -5.31 -8.77
N GLU A 6 -15.88 -5.17 -7.45
CA GLU A 6 -14.97 -4.30 -6.70
C GLU A 6 -13.54 -4.87 -6.66
N GLU A 7 -13.39 -6.18 -6.50
CA GLU A 7 -12.09 -6.86 -6.64
C GLU A 7 -11.47 -6.68 -8.02
N GLU A 8 -12.26 -6.86 -9.08
CA GLU A 8 -11.78 -6.66 -10.45
C GLU A 8 -11.32 -5.23 -10.70
N LYS A 9 -12.07 -4.25 -10.16
CA LYS A 9 -11.69 -2.84 -10.23
C LYS A 9 -10.36 -2.58 -9.52
N ARG A 10 -10.17 -3.12 -8.32
CA ARG A 10 -8.89 -2.97 -7.58
C ARG A 10 -7.71 -3.61 -8.32
N ARG A 11 -7.91 -4.78 -8.94
CA ARG A 11 -6.85 -5.43 -9.74
C ARG A 11 -6.47 -4.61 -10.98
N LYS A 12 -7.45 -4.04 -11.68
CA LYS A 12 -7.19 -3.13 -12.81
C LYS A 12 -6.46 -1.87 -12.35
N GLU A 13 -6.88 -1.30 -11.22
CA GLU A 13 -6.23 -0.13 -10.62
C GLU A 13 -4.77 -0.42 -10.22
N LEU A 14 -4.49 -1.60 -9.67
CA LEU A 14 -3.13 -2.07 -9.39
C LEU A 14 -2.29 -2.18 -10.66
N GLY A 15 -2.82 -2.82 -11.70
CA GLY A 15 -2.13 -2.98 -12.98
C GLY A 15 -1.76 -1.63 -13.62
N ASP A 16 -2.71 -0.70 -13.62
CA ASP A 16 -2.49 0.67 -14.10
C ASP A 16 -1.46 1.44 -13.27
N PHE A 17 -1.50 1.30 -11.94
CA PHE A 17 -0.54 1.90 -11.03
C PHE A 17 0.89 1.41 -11.34
N LEU A 18 1.08 0.09 -11.46
CA LEU A 18 2.39 -0.50 -11.75
C LEU A 18 2.91 -0.08 -13.12
N ARG A 19 2.06 -0.08 -14.15
CA ARG A 19 2.41 0.36 -15.50
C ARG A 19 2.84 1.83 -15.52
N LYS A 20 2.08 2.72 -14.86
CA LYS A 20 2.41 4.15 -14.75
C LYS A 20 3.73 4.35 -14.02
N ARG A 21 4.01 3.55 -12.99
CA ARG A 21 5.26 3.71 -12.24
C ARG A 21 6.46 3.21 -13.02
N ARG A 22 6.36 2.04 -13.66
CA ARG A 22 7.39 1.47 -14.52
C ARG A 22 7.77 2.38 -15.68
N THR A 23 6.78 2.97 -16.36
CA THR A 23 7.01 3.84 -17.52
C THR A 23 7.65 5.20 -17.16
N ARG A 24 7.54 5.64 -15.89
CA ARG A 24 8.20 6.86 -15.40
C ARG A 24 9.65 6.65 -15.00
N LEU A 25 10.06 5.42 -14.75
CA LEU A 25 11.40 5.08 -14.31
C LEU A 25 12.34 5.01 -15.51
N LYS A 26 13.44 5.74 -15.40
CA LYS A 26 14.48 5.81 -16.42
C LYS A 26 15.47 4.66 -16.24
N PRO A 27 15.75 3.84 -17.27
CA PRO A 27 16.69 2.72 -17.17
C PRO A 27 18.08 3.13 -16.64
N GLU A 28 18.53 4.33 -16.98
CA GLU A 28 19.82 4.88 -16.57
C GLU A 28 19.94 5.01 -15.05
N GLU A 29 18.84 5.30 -14.35
CA GLU A 29 18.80 5.39 -12.88
C GLU A 29 19.05 4.03 -12.19
N PHE A 30 18.96 2.95 -12.96
CA PHE A 30 19.18 1.56 -12.54
C PHE A 30 20.48 0.99 -13.12
N GLY A 31 21.32 1.83 -13.74
CA GLY A 31 22.58 1.39 -14.35
C GLY A 31 22.41 0.58 -15.63
N ILE A 32 21.22 0.67 -16.27
CA ILE A 32 20.93 -0.04 -17.51
C ILE A 32 21.34 0.87 -18.68
N GLU A 33 22.25 0.39 -19.51
CA GLU A 33 22.68 1.14 -20.69
C GLU A 33 21.53 1.26 -21.71
N PRO A 34 21.24 2.47 -22.22
CA PRO A 34 20.21 2.67 -23.23
C PRO A 34 20.65 2.01 -24.54
N MET A 35 19.96 0.93 -24.94
CA MET A 35 20.18 0.31 -26.24
C MET A 35 19.74 1.25 -27.38
N PRO A 36 20.50 1.30 -28.50
CA PRO A 36 20.25 2.24 -29.60
C PRO A 36 18.82 2.21 -30.18
N HIS A 37 18.08 1.11 -30.04
CA HIS A 37 16.75 0.90 -30.64
C HIS A 37 15.69 0.51 -29.60
N ARG A 38 15.81 1.04 -28.38
CA ARG A 38 14.86 0.77 -27.30
C ARG A 38 13.49 1.40 -27.63
N ARG A 39 12.44 0.57 -27.73
CA ARG A 39 11.05 1.02 -27.95
C ARG A 39 10.30 1.40 -26.66
N ALA A 40 10.78 0.94 -25.50
CA ALA A 40 10.13 1.21 -24.23
C ALA A 40 10.55 2.59 -23.69
N GLU A 41 9.56 3.45 -23.38
CA GLU A 41 9.77 4.81 -22.85
C GLU A 41 10.34 4.84 -21.42
N GLY A 42 10.30 3.71 -20.71
CA GLY A 42 10.89 3.56 -19.38
C GLY A 42 11.43 2.15 -19.17
N LEU A 43 11.34 1.66 -17.94
CA LEU A 43 11.71 0.28 -17.63
C LEU A 43 10.83 -0.72 -18.42
N ARG A 44 11.44 -1.79 -18.89
CA ARG A 44 10.77 -2.94 -19.49
C ARG A 44 10.19 -3.84 -18.41
N ARG A 45 9.27 -4.73 -18.82
CA ARG A 45 8.63 -5.67 -17.88
C ARG A 45 9.62 -6.68 -17.34
N GLU A 46 10.48 -7.19 -18.21
CA GLU A 46 11.58 -8.08 -17.88
C GLU A 46 12.51 -7.47 -16.84
N GLU A 47 12.92 -6.21 -17.00
CA GLU A 47 13.83 -5.54 -16.07
C GLU A 47 13.22 -5.40 -14.66
N VAL A 48 11.94 -5.01 -14.56
CA VAL A 48 11.26 -4.94 -13.26
C VAL A 48 11.11 -6.32 -12.65
N ALA A 49 10.75 -7.31 -13.46
CA ALA A 49 10.57 -8.69 -13.00
C ALA A 49 11.88 -9.26 -12.44
N ASP A 50 12.99 -9.04 -13.13
CA ASP A 50 14.33 -9.46 -12.72
C ASP A 50 14.73 -8.80 -11.40
N MET A 51 14.57 -7.48 -11.28
CA MET A 51 14.86 -6.75 -10.03
C MET A 51 13.97 -7.16 -8.85
N ALA A 52 12.71 -7.53 -9.11
CA ALA A 52 11.77 -7.96 -8.10
C ALA A 52 11.88 -9.47 -7.78
N GLY A 53 12.67 -10.24 -8.53
CA GLY A 53 12.79 -11.69 -8.38
C GLY A 53 11.52 -12.46 -8.75
N VAL A 54 10.77 -11.98 -9.74
CA VAL A 54 9.54 -12.62 -10.24
C VAL A 54 9.65 -12.91 -11.73
N SER A 55 8.78 -13.75 -12.28
CA SER A 55 8.79 -14.01 -13.72
C SER A 55 8.18 -12.85 -14.52
N ASN A 56 8.74 -12.56 -15.70
CA ASN A 56 8.22 -11.53 -16.61
C ASN A 56 6.74 -11.76 -16.99
N ILE A 57 6.36 -13.02 -17.23
CA ILE A 57 4.97 -13.39 -17.55
C ILE A 57 4.05 -13.06 -16.38
N TRP A 58 4.46 -13.36 -15.15
CA TRP A 58 3.67 -13.08 -13.96
C TRP A 58 3.52 -11.57 -13.73
N TYR A 59 4.60 -10.80 -13.90
CA TYR A 59 4.52 -9.33 -13.85
C TYR A 59 3.60 -8.76 -14.96
N THR A 60 3.60 -9.37 -16.14
CA THR A 60 2.68 -9.00 -17.23
C THR A 60 1.23 -9.25 -16.85
N TRP A 61 0.91 -10.37 -16.20
CA TRP A 61 -0.45 -10.64 -15.70
C TRP A 61 -0.88 -9.69 -14.59
N LEU A 62 0.05 -9.29 -13.74
CA LEU A 62 -0.17 -8.29 -12.70
C LEU A 62 -0.54 -6.93 -13.33
N GLU A 63 0.19 -6.48 -14.35
CA GLU A 63 -0.16 -5.26 -15.11
C GLU A 63 -1.51 -5.37 -15.86
N GLN A 64 -1.92 -6.57 -16.25
CA GLN A 64 -3.21 -6.80 -16.92
C GLN A 64 -4.40 -6.86 -15.96
N GLY A 65 -4.17 -6.83 -14.64
CA GLY A 65 -5.23 -6.98 -13.64
C GLY A 65 -5.89 -8.36 -13.64
N ARG A 66 -5.17 -9.40 -14.12
CA ARG A 66 -5.64 -10.79 -14.02
C ARG A 66 -5.73 -11.20 -12.56
N ASP A 67 -6.52 -12.23 -12.29
CA ASP A 67 -6.66 -12.77 -10.94
C ASP A 67 -5.34 -13.39 -10.47
N ASN A 68 -4.60 -12.62 -9.70
CA ASN A 68 -3.39 -13.02 -9.00
C ASN A 68 -3.40 -12.29 -7.65
N ASN A 69 -3.05 -13.02 -6.60
CA ASN A 69 -2.98 -12.46 -5.25
C ASN A 69 -1.51 -12.42 -4.82
N PRO A 70 -0.76 -11.34 -5.11
CA PRO A 70 0.66 -11.26 -4.82
C PRO A 70 0.91 -11.23 -3.31
N SER A 71 1.84 -12.04 -2.82
CA SER A 71 2.15 -12.05 -1.39
C SER A 71 2.73 -10.72 -0.91
N ALA A 72 2.60 -10.42 0.39
CA ALA A 72 3.17 -9.21 0.99
C ALA A 72 4.70 -9.08 0.78
N GLN A 73 5.41 -10.20 0.69
CA GLN A 73 6.85 -10.23 0.38
C GLN A 73 7.11 -9.79 -1.06
N VAL A 74 6.35 -10.32 -2.02
CA VAL A 74 6.48 -9.94 -3.43
C VAL A 74 6.12 -8.47 -3.63
N LEU A 75 5.10 -7.96 -2.93
CA LEU A 75 4.80 -6.53 -2.90
C LEU A 75 5.96 -5.70 -2.37
N GLY A 76 6.65 -6.17 -1.33
CA GLY A 76 7.86 -5.53 -0.82
C GLY A 76 8.99 -5.47 -1.86
N SER A 77 9.23 -6.59 -2.56
CA SER A 77 10.24 -6.66 -3.64
C SER A 77 9.88 -5.75 -4.81
N LEU A 78 8.62 -5.74 -5.26
CA LEU A 78 8.13 -4.82 -6.29
C LEU A 78 8.26 -3.37 -5.86
N GLY A 79 7.98 -3.06 -4.59
CA GLY A 79 8.18 -1.74 -4.01
C GLY A 79 9.61 -1.25 -4.13
N LYS A 80 10.58 -2.13 -3.83
CA LYS A 80 12.02 -1.83 -3.97
C LYS A 80 12.43 -1.68 -5.44
N ALA A 81 12.02 -2.61 -6.30
CA ALA A 81 12.34 -2.61 -7.73
C ALA A 81 11.80 -1.36 -8.44
N LEU A 82 10.61 -0.89 -8.07
CA LEU A 82 9.99 0.31 -8.62
C LEU A 82 10.34 1.61 -7.86
N ARG A 83 11.25 1.54 -6.89
CA ARG A 83 11.64 2.67 -6.02
C ARG A 83 10.42 3.44 -5.48
N LEU A 84 9.40 2.70 -5.05
CA LEU A 84 8.17 3.30 -4.53
C LEU A 84 8.47 4.09 -3.27
N ASN A 85 7.92 5.29 -3.19
CA ASN A 85 7.90 6.01 -1.92
C ASN A 85 6.91 5.33 -0.95
N ARG A 86 6.95 5.75 0.31
CA ARG A 86 6.11 5.16 1.37
C ARG A 86 4.61 5.20 1.05
N HIS A 87 4.10 6.31 0.52
CA HIS A 87 2.68 6.47 0.21
C HIS A 87 2.26 5.57 -0.96
N GLU A 88 3.09 5.50 -2.00
CA GLU A 88 2.91 4.61 -3.15
C GLU A 88 2.90 3.14 -2.72
N LEU A 89 3.81 2.76 -1.83
CA LEU A 89 3.91 1.40 -1.31
C LEU A 89 2.67 1.04 -0.48
N LEU A 90 2.25 1.91 0.45
CA LEU A 90 1.03 1.72 1.25
C LEU A 90 -0.22 1.60 0.38
N TYR A 91 -0.32 2.42 -0.68
CA TYR A 91 -1.41 2.35 -1.64
C TYR A 91 -1.42 1.01 -2.38
N MET A 92 -0.25 0.54 -2.83
CA MET A 92 -0.12 -0.78 -3.47
C MET A 92 -0.54 -1.92 -2.53
N TYR A 93 -0.13 -1.89 -1.25
CA TYR A 93 -0.58 -2.86 -0.25
C TYR A 93 -2.09 -2.85 -0.06
N ALA A 94 -2.71 -1.66 -0.03
CA ALA A 94 -4.15 -1.50 0.12
C ALA A 94 -4.94 -2.06 -1.07
N LEU A 95 -4.45 -1.87 -2.31
CA LEU A 95 -5.08 -2.43 -3.51
C LEU A 95 -5.11 -3.97 -3.49
N CYS A 96 -4.11 -4.60 -2.88
CA CYS A 96 -4.02 -6.05 -2.73
C CYS A 96 -4.64 -6.58 -1.43
N GLY A 97 -5.28 -5.73 -0.62
CA GLY A 97 -5.87 -6.15 0.67
C GLY A 97 -4.86 -6.60 1.72
N HIS A 98 -3.56 -6.29 1.54
CA HIS A 98 -2.52 -6.65 2.50
C HIS A 98 -2.29 -5.53 3.52
N ARG A 99 -2.00 -5.93 4.77
CA ARG A 99 -1.48 -4.98 5.77
C ARG A 99 -0.02 -4.64 5.44
N PRO A 100 0.41 -3.38 5.59
CA PRO A 100 1.81 -3.01 5.44
C PRO A 100 2.67 -3.73 6.46
N THR A 101 3.91 -4.07 6.09
CA THR A 101 4.90 -4.66 7.00
C THR A 101 5.15 -3.77 8.22
N ASP A 102 5.47 -4.36 9.37
CA ASP A 102 5.69 -3.63 10.63
C ASP A 102 6.72 -2.49 10.49
N GLU A 103 7.74 -2.66 9.66
CA GLU A 103 8.73 -1.61 9.36
C GLU A 103 8.10 -0.35 8.76
N LEU A 104 7.11 -0.48 7.86
CA LEU A 104 6.39 0.65 7.28
C LEU A 104 5.42 1.28 8.29
N GLN A 105 5.03 0.51 9.31
CA GLN A 105 4.17 0.96 10.40
C GLN A 105 4.94 1.76 11.46
N LYS A 106 6.22 1.45 11.72
CA LYS A 106 7.07 2.11 12.73
C LYS A 106 7.17 3.64 12.56
N ASP A 107 7.01 4.13 11.34
CA ASP A 107 7.05 5.56 11.00
C ASP A 107 5.72 6.30 11.25
N PHE A 108 4.63 5.59 11.56
CA PHE A 108 3.42 6.25 12.10
C PHE A 108 3.63 6.60 13.58
N ARG A 109 4.64 7.43 13.85
CA ARG A 109 4.79 8.04 15.16
C ARG A 109 3.79 9.17 15.28
N VAL A 110 2.80 8.98 16.15
CA VAL A 110 1.95 10.09 16.62
C VAL A 110 2.87 11.19 17.15
N ALA A 111 2.77 12.39 16.57
CA ALA A 111 3.56 13.54 17.01
C ALA A 111 3.42 13.74 18.52
N SER A 112 4.50 14.09 19.21
CA SER A 112 4.49 14.25 20.67
C SER A 112 3.44 15.26 21.14
N SER A 113 3.18 16.31 20.35
CA SER A 113 2.12 17.28 20.60
C SER A 113 0.72 16.67 20.60
N LEU A 114 0.44 15.73 19.68
CA LEU A 114 -0.82 14.99 19.64
C LEU A 114 -0.96 14.02 20.81
N ARG A 115 0.16 13.45 21.30
CA ARG A 115 0.16 12.64 22.52
C ARG A 115 -0.17 13.47 23.76
N ILE A 116 0.46 14.64 23.90
CA ILE A 116 0.18 15.58 25.00
C ILE A 116 -1.28 16.04 24.95
N LEU A 117 -1.82 16.28 23.75
CA LEU A 117 -3.24 16.61 23.59
C LEU A 117 -4.15 15.45 24.03
N LEU A 118 -3.84 14.20 23.62
CA LEU A 118 -4.55 13.00 24.07
C LEU A 118 -4.50 12.81 25.60
N GLU A 119 -3.39 13.16 26.23
CA GLU A 119 -3.23 13.11 27.69
C GLU A 119 -4.09 14.18 28.37
N LYS A 120 -4.10 15.42 27.85
CA LYS A 120 -4.92 16.52 28.39
C LYS A 120 -6.42 16.33 28.20
N LEU A 121 -6.83 15.47 27.27
CA LEU A 121 -8.22 15.12 27.04
C LEU A 121 -8.77 14.15 28.10
N GLU A 122 -8.00 13.74 29.12
CA GLU A 122 -8.56 13.04 30.27
C GLU A 122 -9.68 13.84 30.94
N PRO A 123 -10.83 13.20 31.30
CA PRO A 123 -11.17 11.77 31.22
C PRO A 123 -11.92 11.36 29.94
N TYR A 124 -11.98 12.22 28.92
CA TYR A 124 -12.72 11.96 27.70
C TYR A 124 -12.00 10.95 26.78
N PRO A 125 -12.76 10.11 26.07
CA PRO A 125 -12.19 9.29 25.00
C PRO A 125 -11.56 10.13 23.89
N ALA A 126 -10.51 9.59 23.28
CA ALA A 126 -9.99 10.16 22.06
C ALA A 126 -9.35 9.09 21.17
N LEU A 127 -9.43 9.33 19.86
CA LEU A 127 -8.93 8.45 18.80
C LEU A 127 -8.12 9.30 17.81
N ILE A 128 -6.92 8.81 17.44
CA ILE A 128 -6.15 9.38 16.33
C ILE A 128 -6.24 8.44 15.13
N THR A 129 -6.74 8.97 14.01
CA THR A 129 -6.79 8.29 12.73
C THR A 129 -5.80 8.92 11.75
N GLY A 130 -5.06 8.10 11.00
CA GLY A 130 -4.17 8.58 9.94
C GLY A 130 -4.95 9.05 8.70
N PRO A 131 -4.33 9.85 7.81
CA PRO A 131 -5.01 10.59 6.73
C PRO A 131 -5.63 9.77 5.58
N ARG A 132 -5.86 8.45 5.69
CA ARG A 132 -6.65 7.73 4.66
C ARG A 132 -7.29 6.43 5.13
N TRP A 133 -8.52 6.52 5.64
CA TRP A 133 -9.35 5.38 6.05
C TRP A 133 -10.82 5.67 5.76
N MET A 134 -11.39 5.15 4.66
CA MET A 134 -12.85 5.04 4.53
C MET A 134 -13.35 3.68 4.00
N HIS A 135 -12.48 2.72 3.68
CA HIS A 135 -12.93 1.38 3.22
C HIS A 135 -12.18 0.18 3.81
N SER A 136 -11.35 0.37 4.84
CA SER A 136 -10.79 -0.75 5.60
C SER A 136 -11.10 -0.53 7.08
N PRO A 137 -11.66 -1.50 7.81
CA PRO A 137 -11.79 -1.41 9.26
C PRO A 137 -10.43 -1.76 9.88
N GLY A 138 -9.77 -0.82 10.57
CA GLY A 138 -8.84 -1.23 11.62
C GLY A 138 -7.50 -0.51 11.83
N MET A 139 -7.15 0.59 11.15
CA MET A 139 -5.92 1.30 11.53
C MET A 139 -6.20 2.39 12.55
N MET A 140 -6.22 1.94 13.79
CA MET A 140 -6.19 2.78 14.97
C MET A 140 -4.72 3.08 15.29
N LEU A 141 -4.28 4.33 15.09
CA LEU A 141 -2.89 4.72 15.35
C LEU A 141 -2.61 4.86 16.85
N SER A 142 -3.61 5.30 17.60
CA SER A 142 -3.60 5.34 19.06
C SER A 142 -5.02 5.61 19.54
N ALA A 143 -5.48 4.88 20.56
CA ALA A 143 -6.66 5.26 21.32
C ALA A 143 -6.43 5.06 22.80
N LYS A 144 -7.10 5.90 23.58
CA LYS A 144 -7.06 5.86 25.04
C LYS A 144 -8.45 5.57 25.55
N LYS A 145 -8.63 4.38 26.14
CA LYS A 145 -9.92 3.86 26.60
C LYS A 145 -10.18 4.36 28.02
N SER A 146 -11.23 5.16 28.22
CA SER A 146 -11.74 5.50 29.56
C SER A 146 -12.72 4.41 30.04
N GLU A 147 -12.78 4.08 31.33
CA GLU A 147 -13.70 3.04 31.85
C GLU A 147 -15.19 3.32 31.56
N ARG A 148 -15.56 4.58 31.27
CA ARG A 148 -16.92 4.99 30.87
C ARG A 148 -17.28 4.67 29.40
N PHE A 149 -16.35 4.12 28.61
CA PHE A 149 -16.56 3.85 27.17
C PHE A 149 -17.47 2.67 26.83
N LEU A 150 -17.80 1.83 27.82
CA LEU A 150 -18.69 0.70 27.59
C LEU A 150 -20.13 1.14 27.26
N ALA A 151 -20.51 2.39 27.50
CA ALA A 151 -21.88 2.86 27.26
C ALA A 151 -22.16 3.33 25.82
N ILE A 152 -21.15 3.63 25.00
CA ILE A 152 -21.35 4.32 23.70
C ILE A 152 -21.04 3.41 22.48
N ILE A 153 -20.42 2.24 22.68
CA ILE A 153 -20.12 1.28 21.59
C ILE A 153 -20.79 -0.08 21.81
N GLY A 154 -22.00 -0.09 22.39
CA GLY A 154 -22.94 -1.16 22.05
C GLY A 154 -23.32 -0.98 20.57
N TRP A 155 -23.48 -2.07 19.83
CA TRP A 155 -23.63 -2.15 18.36
C TRP A 155 -22.31 -2.32 17.58
N LEU A 156 -21.68 -3.48 17.75
CA LEU A 156 -21.29 -4.41 16.67
C LEU A 156 -20.50 -5.59 17.27
N SER A 157 -21.21 -6.49 17.94
CA SER A 157 -20.82 -7.89 18.19
C SER A 157 -22.04 -8.65 18.69
N VAL A 158 -22.83 -9.17 17.76
CA VAL A 158 -23.43 -10.51 17.83
C VAL A 158 -22.87 -11.27 16.64
#